data_AF-X0IW03-F1
#
_entry.id   AF-X0IW03-F1
#
_cell.length_a   1.000
_cell.length_b   1.000
_cell.length_c   1.000
_cell.angle_alpha   90.00
_cell.angle_beta   90.00
_cell.angle_gamma   90.00
#
_symmetry.space_group_name_H-M   'P 1'
#
loop_
_entity.id
_entity.type
_entity.pdbx_description
1 polymer ?
#
loop_
_entity_poly.entity_id
_entity_poly.type
_entity_poly.pdbx_seq_one_letter_code
_entity_poly.pdbx_strand_id
1 'polypeptide(L)'
;MAPKIATIDASEPLDKILDAIARDGGVIVSNFLEPELLNDSMRAIEPFFSGGKMYDPKSAQKDLGDDFFPEGSQRAYGLLAKMPEQIIKIIRLDVWQGVMARFLK
;
A
#
# COMPACT_ATOMS: atom_id res chain seq x y z
N MET A 1 -4.10 17.55 21.79
CA MET A 1 -2.98 17.29 20.85
C MET A 1 -3.37 16.06 20.05
N ALA A 2 -3.32 16.11 18.71
CA ALA A 2 -3.66 14.93 17.92
C ALA A 2 -2.65 13.80 18.20
N PRO A 3 -3.08 12.52 18.26
CA PRO A 3 -2.16 11.39 18.35
C PRO A 3 -1.13 11.47 17.22
N LYS A 4 0.16 11.30 17.55
CA LYS A 4 1.23 11.21 16.54
C LYS A 4 1.48 9.74 16.23
N ILE A 5 1.46 9.38 14.96
CA ILE A 5 1.85 8.05 14.50
C ILE A 5 3.37 7.96 14.58
N ALA A 6 3.88 6.85 15.11
CA ALA A 6 5.31 6.59 15.15
C ALA A 6 5.85 6.42 13.72
N THR A 7 7.02 7.01 13.45
CA THR A 7 7.76 6.82 12.20
C THR A 7 9.07 6.12 12.51
N ILE A 8 9.30 4.96 11.89
CA ILE A 8 10.48 4.12 12.10
C ILE A 8 11.08 3.81 10.73
N ASP A 9 12.40 3.89 10.62
CA ASP A 9 13.07 3.57 9.36
C ASP A 9 13.06 2.07 9.07
N ALA A 10 12.97 1.68 7.79
CA ALA A 10 12.98 0.28 7.38
C ALA A 10 14.29 -0.45 7.76
N SER A 11 15.39 0.29 7.98
CA SER A 11 16.68 -0.28 8.44
C SER A 11 16.72 -0.60 9.95
N GLU A 12 15.74 -0.12 10.73
CA GLU A 12 15.67 -0.42 12.15
C GLU A 12 15.25 -1.89 12.40
N PRO A 13 15.59 -2.46 13.58
CA PRO A 13 15.18 -3.82 13.91
C PRO A 13 13.68 -4.04 13.78
N LEU A 14 13.31 -5.14 13.11
CA LEU A 14 11.92 -5.50 12.82
C LEU A 14 11.03 -5.49 14.07
N ASP A 15 11.54 -5.96 15.22
CA ASP A 15 10.80 -5.97 16.48
C ASP A 15 10.31 -4.58 16.89
N LYS A 16 11.07 -3.50 16.62
CA LYS A 16 10.62 -2.13 16.91
C LYS A 16 9.39 -1.74 16.09
N ILE A 17 9.34 -2.16 14.83
CA ILE A 17 8.21 -1.93 13.92
C ILE A 17 7.01 -2.74 14.40
N LEU A 18 7.20 -4.02 14.72
CA LEU A 18 6.15 -4.91 15.20
C LEU A 18 5.56 -4.45 16.53
N ASP A 19 6.40 -4.03 17.47
CA ASP A 19 5.98 -3.51 18.78
C ASP A 19 5.18 -2.21 18.65
N ALA A 20 5.59 -1.32 17.73
CA ALA A 20 4.83 -0.10 17.44
C ALA A 20 3.44 -0.42 16.87
N ILE A 21 3.33 -1.37 15.93
CA ILE A 21 2.04 -1.82 15.39
C ILE A 21 1.17 -2.42 16.50
N ALA A 22 1.74 -3.29 17.35
CA ALA A 22 1.00 -3.95 18.43
C ALA A 22 0.50 -2.95 19.49
N ARG A 23 1.29 -1.92 19.80
CA ARG A 23 0.95 -0.89 20.79
C ARG A 23 -0.04 0.15 20.26
N ASP A 24 0.19 0.65 19.04
CA ASP A 24 -0.46 1.86 18.52
C ASP A 24 -1.52 1.56 17.44
N GLY A 25 -1.59 0.31 16.95
CA GLY A 25 -2.45 -0.09 15.84
C GLY A 25 -1.95 0.34 14.46
N GLY A 26 -0.81 1.05 14.38
CA GLY A 26 -0.21 1.47 13.12
C GLY A 26 1.14 2.18 13.29
N VAL A 27 1.95 2.15 12.24
CA VAL A 27 3.28 2.78 12.18
C VAL A 27 3.56 3.24 10.76
N ILE A 28 4.29 4.34 10.59
CA ILE A 28 4.89 4.72 9.30
C ILE A 28 6.27 4.08 9.23
N VAL A 29 6.48 3.21 8.25
CA VAL A 29 7.83 2.70 7.94
C VAL A 29 8.46 3.59 6.87
N SER A 30 9.41 4.44 7.24
CA SER A 30 10.13 5.28 6.27
C SER A 30 11.09 4.44 5.45
N ASN A 31 11.33 4.85 4.20
CA ASN A 31 12.23 4.14 3.27
C ASN A 31 11.88 2.66 3.08
N PHE A 32 10.58 2.33 3.16
CA PHE A 32 10.10 0.94 2.99
C PHE A 32 10.40 0.37 1.60
N LEU A 33 10.38 1.21 0.57
CA LEU A 33 10.80 0.84 -0.78
C LEU A 33 12.11 1.53 -1.11
N GLU A 34 13.07 0.76 -1.60
CA GLU A 34 14.27 1.29 -2.23
C GLU A 34 13.89 2.19 -3.42
N PRO A 35 14.62 3.30 -3.68
CA PRO A 35 14.28 4.24 -4.74
C PRO A 35 14.10 3.59 -6.12
N GLU A 36 14.90 2.58 -6.44
CA GLU A 36 14.80 1.83 -7.69
C GLU A 36 13.47 1.09 -7.81
N LEU A 37 13.07 0.35 -6.77
CA LEU A 37 11.81 -0.39 -6.76
C LEU A 37 10.60 0.55 -6.76
N LEU A 38 10.68 1.69 -6.07
CA LEU A 38 9.65 2.73 -6.12
C LEU A 38 9.48 3.26 -7.55
N ASN A 39 10.57 3.70 -8.19
CA ASN A 39 10.52 4.24 -9.54
C ASN A 39 10.02 3.20 -10.56
N ASP A 40 10.45 1.95 -10.42
CA ASP A 40 10.00 0.86 -11.28
C ASP A 40 8.50 0.58 -11.10
N SER A 41 8.01 0.59 -9.86
CA SER A 41 6.59 0.44 -9.54
C SER A 41 5.74 1.57 -10.13
N MET A 42 6.22 2.82 -10.03
CA MET A 42 5.53 3.99 -10.59
C MET A 42 5.41 3.90 -12.12
N ARG A 43 6.48 3.49 -12.82
CA ARG A 43 6.43 3.26 -14.29
C ARG A 43 5.52 2.10 -14.66
N ALA A 44 5.56 1.00 -13.92
CA ALA A 44 4.76 -0.18 -14.21
C ALA A 44 3.25 0.09 -14.07
N ILE A 45 2.85 0.92 -13.10
CA ILE A 45 1.44 1.21 -12.84
C ILE A 45 0.88 2.33 -13.73
N GLU A 46 1.70 3.25 -14.21
CA GLU A 46 1.30 4.42 -14.98
C GLU A 46 0.38 4.11 -16.19
N PRO A 47 0.62 3.07 -17.01
CA PRO A 47 -0.27 2.70 -18.11
C PRO A 47 -1.71 2.34 -17.69
N PHE A 48 -1.91 1.96 -16.44
CA PHE A 48 -3.23 1.60 -15.90
C PHE A 48 -3.98 2.80 -15.32
N PHE A 49 -3.31 3.95 -15.21
CA PHE A 49 -3.91 5.24 -14.85
C PHE A 49 -4.03 6.16 -16.07
N SER A 50 -3.12 6.07 -17.04
CA SER A 50 -3.17 6.86 -18.26
C SER A 50 -4.35 6.42 -19.14
N GLY A 51 -5.31 7.32 -19.35
CA GLY A 51 -6.55 7.06 -20.08
C GLY A 51 -7.71 6.50 -19.25
N GLY A 52 -7.50 6.23 -17.96
CA GLY A 52 -8.57 5.83 -17.04
C GLY A 52 -9.49 7.00 -16.71
N LYS A 53 -10.81 6.84 -16.88
CA LYS A 53 -11.77 7.81 -16.35
C LYS A 53 -11.62 7.88 -14.83
N MET A 54 -11.69 9.10 -14.28
CA MET A 54 -11.90 9.28 -12.84
C MET A 54 -13.08 8.42 -12.40
N TYR A 55 -13.03 7.90 -11.18
CA TYR A 55 -14.16 7.16 -10.62
C TYR A 55 -15.41 8.05 -10.65
N ASP A 56 -16.41 7.59 -11.41
CA ASP A 56 -17.76 8.13 -11.42
C ASP A 56 -18.63 7.14 -10.61
N PRO A 57 -19.13 7.54 -9.44
CA PRO A 57 -19.94 6.69 -8.58
C PRO A 57 -21.19 6.15 -9.29
N LYS A 58 -21.72 6.88 -10.29
CA LYS A 58 -22.91 6.48 -11.07
C LYS A 58 -22.61 5.38 -12.09
N SER A 59 -21.33 5.13 -12.37
CA SER A 59 -20.85 4.15 -13.35
C SER A 59 -20.29 2.87 -12.69
N ALA A 60 -20.03 2.92 -11.38
CA ALA A 60 -19.49 1.80 -10.63
C ALA A 60 -20.58 0.78 -10.30
N GLN A 61 -20.19 -0.49 -10.17
CA GLN A 61 -21.07 -1.60 -9.79
C GLN A 61 -22.07 -1.14 -8.72
N LYS A 62 -23.37 -1.15 -9.07
CA LYS A 62 -24.49 -0.70 -8.22
C LYS A 62 -24.47 -1.29 -6.82
N ASP A 63 -23.80 -2.42 -6.66
CA ASP A 63 -23.69 -3.18 -5.41
C ASP A 63 -22.82 -2.49 -4.35
N LEU A 64 -21.95 -1.55 -4.74
CA LEU A 64 -21.09 -0.82 -3.79
C LEU A 64 -21.78 0.41 -3.18
N GLY A 65 -22.80 0.94 -3.85
CA GLY A 65 -23.48 2.18 -3.48
C GLY A 65 -22.78 3.45 -3.98
N ASP A 66 -23.57 4.51 -4.14
CA ASP A 66 -23.15 5.77 -4.78
C ASP A 66 -22.09 6.55 -3.99
N ASP A 67 -21.87 6.23 -2.72
CA ASP A 67 -20.90 6.89 -1.83
C ASP A 67 -19.71 6.00 -1.45
N PHE A 68 -19.55 4.83 -2.09
CA PHE A 68 -18.52 3.87 -1.69
C PHE A 68 -17.10 4.42 -1.84
N PHE A 69 -16.89 5.23 -2.87
CA PHE A 69 -15.62 5.88 -3.11
C PHE A 69 -15.78 7.37 -3.38
N PRO A 70 -14.84 8.20 -2.89
CA PRO A 70 -14.88 9.64 -3.15
C PRO A 70 -14.72 9.93 -4.64
N GLU A 71 -15.51 10.86 -5.13
CA GLU A 71 -15.38 11.44 -6.47
C GLU A 71 -13.94 12.00 -6.68
N GLY A 72 -13.43 11.90 -7.90
CA GLY A 72 -12.12 12.42 -8.26
C GLY A 72 -10.94 11.51 -7.86
N SER A 73 -11.21 10.26 -7.48
CA SER A 73 -10.16 9.26 -7.26
C SER A 73 -10.01 8.33 -8.47
N GLN A 74 -8.78 7.86 -8.72
CA GLN A 74 -8.51 6.76 -9.65
C GLN A 74 -8.04 5.53 -8.90
N ARG A 75 -8.37 4.33 -9.39
CA ARG A 75 -7.99 3.07 -8.75
C ARG A 75 -7.55 2.06 -9.78
N ALA A 76 -6.46 1.36 -9.48
CA ALA A 76 -6.00 0.20 -10.23
C ALA A 76 -6.06 -1.04 -9.33
N TYR A 77 -6.97 -1.96 -9.64
CA TYR A 77 -7.11 -3.25 -8.94
C TYR A 77 -6.33 -4.36 -9.64
N GLY A 78 -6.12 -5.48 -8.95
CA GLY A 78 -5.46 -6.66 -9.52
C GLY A 78 -3.97 -6.43 -9.81
N LEU A 79 -3.28 -5.72 -8.91
CA LEU A 79 -1.87 -5.33 -9.10
C LEU A 79 -0.95 -6.52 -9.33
N LEU A 80 -1.25 -7.69 -8.74
CA LEU A 80 -0.47 -8.91 -8.98
C LEU A 80 -0.50 -9.36 -10.46
N ALA A 81 -1.58 -9.10 -11.19
CA ALA A 81 -1.65 -9.41 -12.63
C ALA A 81 -1.05 -8.30 -13.51
N LYS A 82 -1.08 -7.05 -13.04
CA LYS A 82 -0.68 -5.87 -13.81
C LYS A 82 0.80 -5.52 -13.70
N MET A 83 1.38 -5.70 -12.51
CA MET A 83 2.76 -5.40 -12.17
C MET A 83 3.35 -6.52 -11.29
N PRO A 84 3.31 -7.79 -11.77
CA PRO A 84 3.66 -8.97 -10.98
C PRO A 84 5.07 -8.88 -10.39
N GLU A 85 6.05 -8.44 -11.18
CA GLU A 85 7.45 -8.41 -10.75
C GLU A 85 7.66 -7.47 -9.56
N GLN A 86 7.06 -6.28 -9.61
CA GLN A 86 7.16 -5.29 -8.55
C GLN A 86 6.42 -5.74 -7.30
N ILE A 87 5.19 -6.26 -7.45
CA ILE A 87 4.42 -6.77 -6.30
C ILE A 87 5.13 -7.94 -5.63
N ILE A 88 5.68 -8.89 -6.40
CA ILE A 88 6.45 -10.01 -5.85
C ILE A 88 7.65 -9.52 -5.05
N LYS A 89 8.38 -8.50 -5.53
CA LYS A 89 9.50 -7.90 -4.79
C LYS A 89 9.01 -7.26 -3.48
N ILE A 90 7.92 -6.48 -3.52
CA ILE A 90 7.37 -5.79 -2.34
C ILE A 90 6.90 -6.79 -1.26
N ILE A 91 6.13 -7.81 -1.63
CA ILE A 91 5.63 -8.77 -0.63
C ILE A 91 6.74 -9.64 -0.04
N ARG A 92 7.89 -9.75 -0.72
CA ARG A 92 9.05 -10.51 -0.23
C ARG A 92 9.95 -9.71 0.72
N LEU A 93 9.67 -8.42 0.94
CA LEU A 93 10.45 -7.60 1.88
C LEU A 93 10.37 -8.18 3.30
N ASP A 94 11.50 -8.15 4.02
CA ASP A 94 11.59 -8.70 5.38
C ASP A 94 10.59 -8.05 6.34
N VAL A 95 10.39 -6.74 6.21
CA VAL A 95 9.38 -6.01 7.00
C VAL A 95 7.97 -6.51 6.69
N TRP A 96 7.64 -6.73 5.41
CA TRP A 96 6.33 -7.30 5.02
C TRP A 96 6.15 -8.71 5.59
N GLN A 97 7.10 -9.60 5.32
CA GLN A 97 7.05 -10.98 5.78
C GLN A 97 6.97 -11.07 7.31
N GLY A 98 7.74 -10.24 8.01
CA GLY A 98 7.72 -10.11 9.46
C GLY A 98 6.36 -9.70 10.02
N VAL A 99 5.74 -8.65 9.45
CA VAL A 99 4.40 -8.20 9.84
C VAL A 99 3.37 -9.32 9.62
N MET A 100 3.36 -9.93 8.44
CA MET A 100 2.42 -11.01 8.12
C MET A 100 2.60 -12.20 9.08
N ALA A 101 3.84 -12.61 9.34
CA ALA A 101 4.16 -13.72 10.24
C ALA A 101 3.79 -13.44 11.71
N ARG A 102 3.79 -12.17 12.13
CA ARG A 102 3.46 -11.79 13.51
C ARG A 102 1.96 -11.71 13.78
N PHE A 103 1.18 -11.25 12.79
CA PHE A 103 -0.22 -10.85 13.01
C PHE A 103 -1.26 -11.70 12.27
N LEU A 104 -0.88 -12.50 11.28
CA LEU A 104 -1.82 -13.28 10.45
C LEU A 104 -1.62 -14.80 10.55
N LYS A 105 -1.06 -15.26 11.66
CA LYS A 105 -1.02 -16.70 12.00
C LYS A 105 -2.35 -17.18 12.54
#